data_AF-A0A1Q7A9V1-F1
#
_entry.id   AF-A0A1Q7A9V1-F1
#
_cell.length_a   1.000
_cell.length_b   1.000
_cell.length_c   1.000
_cell.angle_alpha   90.00
_cell.angle_beta   90.00
_cell.angle_gamma   90.00
#
_symmetry.space_group_name_H-M   'P 1'
#
loop_
_entity.id
_entity.type
_entity.pdbx_description
1 polymer ?
#
loop_
_entity_poly.entity_id
_entity_poly.type
_entity_poly.pdbx_seq_one_letter_code
_entity_poly.pdbx_strand_id
1 'polypeptide(L)'
;MLKFDRQGLLPAVIQDDATGEVLMVAFMNEEALSLTRETGYTHFFSRSRNTIWRKGEQSGNVQEVRDIFVNCEETSLLIKVVQHGDAACHTGYRSCYFRRLLPDDGYEFVAERVFDPDIVYGSMRAESQDEGALPIAIDYLSTNEQQKLESELHQLYGVYQYLRDNDMSEESNTSRLLQERSYGYLVARLADELEELAGVQSGEHVHADRVDDTILEGSQVGYWLMLLAATDNLRYDDFMPHASILSGYREHYGESKAIEQRQDCLNLLSVHQPTTLVQGLHLGFALIGRACAEAGISPLAPTEYDLGQMRRKGLVR
;
A
#
# COMPACT_ATOMS: atom_id res chain seq x y z
N MET A 1 -31.41 -12.70 16.17
CA MET A 1 -30.72 -11.37 16.26
C MET A 1 -29.32 -11.62 15.77
N LEU A 2 -28.82 -10.82 14.82
CA LEU A 2 -27.52 -11.08 14.18
C LEU A 2 -26.41 -11.26 15.22
N LYS A 3 -25.56 -12.26 14.99
CA LYS A 3 -24.47 -12.66 15.88
C LYS A 3 -23.16 -12.18 15.28
N PHE A 4 -22.67 -11.07 15.81
CA PHE A 4 -21.32 -10.60 15.56
C PHE A 4 -20.31 -11.49 16.33
N ASP A 5 -19.12 -11.65 15.76
CA ASP A 5 -18.03 -12.39 16.38
C ASP A 5 -17.46 -11.65 17.60
N ARG A 6 -16.38 -12.19 18.20
CA ARG A 6 -15.74 -11.58 19.37
C ARG A 6 -15.15 -10.18 19.13
N GLN A 7 -14.98 -9.80 17.87
CA GLN A 7 -14.49 -8.49 17.45
C GLN A 7 -15.64 -7.54 17.07
N GLY A 8 -16.90 -7.98 17.23
CA GLY A 8 -18.06 -7.20 16.84
C GLY A 8 -18.28 -7.16 15.33
N LEU A 9 -17.80 -8.17 14.59
CA LEU A 9 -17.86 -8.23 13.13
C LEU A 9 -18.62 -9.44 12.61
N LEU A 10 -19.19 -9.32 11.41
CA LEU A 10 -19.68 -10.44 10.61
C LEU A 10 -19.21 -10.30 9.17
N PRO A 11 -19.02 -11.41 8.44
CA PRO A 11 -18.75 -11.37 7.00
C PRO A 11 -20.04 -11.09 6.21
N ALA A 12 -19.91 -10.29 5.16
CA ALA A 12 -20.93 -10.01 4.17
C ALA A 12 -20.43 -10.40 2.78
N VAL A 13 -21.13 -11.33 2.14
CA VAL A 13 -20.94 -11.69 0.73
C VAL A 13 -21.76 -10.73 -0.11
N ILE A 14 -21.11 -10.07 -1.05
CA ILE A 14 -21.76 -9.17 -2.00
C ILE A 14 -21.93 -9.89 -3.32
N GLN A 15 -23.17 -9.94 -3.79
CA GLN A 15 -23.52 -10.61 -5.01
C GLN A 15 -24.34 -9.68 -5.90
N ASP A 16 -24.01 -9.66 -7.18
CA ASP A 16 -24.78 -8.91 -8.17
C ASP A 16 -26.19 -9.49 -8.29
N ASP A 17 -27.19 -8.61 -8.21
CA ASP A 17 -28.60 -8.98 -8.17
C ASP A 17 -29.07 -9.62 -9.49
N ALA A 18 -28.62 -9.08 -10.62
CA ALA A 18 -29.07 -9.50 -11.94
C ALA A 18 -28.39 -10.80 -12.41
N THR A 19 -27.08 -10.94 -12.15
CA THR A 19 -26.26 -12.03 -12.69
C THR A 19 -26.03 -13.16 -11.69
N GLY A 20 -26.17 -12.89 -10.39
CA GLY A 20 -25.77 -13.83 -9.34
C GLY A 20 -24.25 -13.98 -9.19
N GLU A 21 -23.45 -13.16 -9.86
CA GLU A 21 -21.99 -13.17 -9.71
C GLU A 21 -21.60 -12.70 -8.31
N VAL A 22 -20.75 -13.44 -7.61
CA VAL A 22 -20.17 -12.99 -6.33
C VAL A 22 -19.11 -11.94 -6.64
N LEU A 23 -19.30 -10.72 -6.13
CA LEU A 23 -18.45 -9.57 -6.40
C LEU A 23 -17.31 -9.46 -5.40
N MET A 24 -17.61 -9.56 -4.10
CA MET A 24 -16.60 -9.44 -3.05
C MET A 24 -17.10 -9.98 -1.71
N VAL A 25 -16.18 -10.14 -0.76
CA VAL A 25 -16.49 -10.34 0.66
C VAL A 25 -15.81 -9.24 1.48
N ALA A 26 -16.53 -8.70 2.46
CA ALA A 26 -16.01 -7.75 3.43
C ALA A 26 -16.66 -7.97 4.79
N PHE A 27 -16.20 -7.23 5.81
CA PHE A 27 -16.73 -7.31 7.16
C PHE A 27 -17.61 -6.10 7.48
N MET A 28 -18.64 -6.32 8.29
CA MET A 28 -19.52 -5.26 8.82
C MET A 28 -19.54 -5.37 10.35
N ASN A 29 -19.40 -4.24 11.03
CA ASN A 29 -19.85 -4.08 12.41
C ASN A 29 -21.32 -3.64 12.43
N GLU A 30 -21.91 -3.50 13.62
CA GLU A 30 -23.31 -3.11 13.77
C GLU A 30 -23.62 -1.74 13.12
N GLU A 31 -22.72 -0.77 13.28
CA GLU A 31 -22.87 0.57 12.72
C GLU A 31 -22.82 0.57 11.18
N ALA A 32 -21.88 -0.15 10.57
CA ALA A 32 -21.79 -0.27 9.11
C ALA A 32 -23.04 -0.95 8.52
N LEU A 33 -23.60 -1.95 9.21
CA LEU A 33 -24.87 -2.55 8.81
C LEU A 33 -26.04 -1.57 8.94
N SER A 34 -26.07 -0.78 10.01
CA SER A 34 -27.09 0.25 10.21
C SER A 34 -27.05 1.28 9.06
N LEU A 35 -25.87 1.83 8.77
CA LEU A 35 -25.66 2.76 7.65
C LEU A 35 -26.03 2.15 6.30
N THR A 36 -25.73 0.87 6.11
CA THR A 36 -26.11 0.15 4.87
C THR A 36 -27.62 0.12 4.68
N ARG A 37 -28.38 -0.16 5.75
CA ARG A 37 -29.84 -0.19 5.73
C ARG A 37 -30.46 1.20 5.59
N GLU A 38 -29.85 2.20 6.21
CA GLU A 38 -30.32 3.59 6.18
C GLU A 38 -30.12 4.24 4.81
N THR A 39 -28.91 4.11 4.26
CA THR A 39 -28.54 4.77 3.01
C THR A 39 -28.96 4.01 1.76
N GLY A 40 -29.21 2.71 1.87
CA GLY A 40 -29.43 1.82 0.72
C GLY A 40 -28.14 1.52 -0.08
N TYR A 41 -26.96 1.83 0.45
CA TYR A 41 -25.66 1.52 -0.17
C TYR A 41 -24.76 0.74 0.79
N THR A 42 -23.92 -0.16 0.29
CA THR A 42 -23.06 -0.97 1.16
C THR A 42 -22.00 -0.13 1.88
N HIS A 43 -21.95 -0.27 3.19
CA HIS A 43 -20.91 0.25 4.08
C HIS A 43 -20.20 -0.91 4.76
N PHE A 44 -18.89 -0.84 4.90
CA PHE A 44 -18.08 -1.90 5.48
C PHE A 44 -17.18 -1.36 6.58
N PHE A 45 -16.73 -2.27 7.45
CA PHE A 45 -15.74 -1.97 8.48
C PHE A 45 -14.36 -2.48 8.05
N SER A 46 -13.40 -1.56 7.96
CA SER A 46 -12.02 -1.89 7.63
C SER A 46 -11.27 -2.31 8.89
N ARG A 47 -11.05 -3.62 9.07
CA ARG A 47 -10.34 -4.16 10.26
C ARG A 47 -8.96 -3.55 10.49
N SER A 48 -8.22 -3.30 9.41
CA SER A 48 -6.88 -2.69 9.45
C SER A 48 -6.87 -1.20 9.81
N ARG A 49 -7.90 -0.45 9.37
CA ARG A 49 -8.02 1.00 9.58
C ARG A 49 -8.93 1.36 10.76
N ASN A 50 -9.58 0.37 11.36
CA ASN A 50 -10.57 0.52 12.42
C ASN A 50 -11.63 1.60 12.11
N THR A 51 -12.08 1.66 10.85
CA THR A 51 -12.99 2.72 10.37
C THR A 51 -14.03 2.16 9.40
N ILE A 52 -15.17 2.82 9.33
CA ILE A 52 -16.24 2.53 8.37
C ILE A 52 -15.93 3.23 7.06
N TRP A 53 -16.26 2.60 5.93
CA TRP A 53 -16.15 3.19 4.61
C TRP A 53 -17.32 2.76 3.73
N ARG A 54 -17.75 3.65 2.83
CA ARG A 54 -18.78 3.35 1.83
C ARG A 54 -18.14 2.84 0.55
N LYS A 55 -18.65 1.74 0.00
CA LYS A 55 -18.11 1.21 -1.26
C LYS A 55 -18.31 2.20 -2.40
N GLY A 56 -17.21 2.49 -3.09
CA GLY A 56 -17.22 3.38 -4.26
C GLY A 56 -17.26 4.87 -3.93
N GLU A 57 -17.12 5.27 -2.67
CA GLU A 57 -17.13 6.69 -2.26
C GLU A 57 -16.12 7.54 -3.05
N GLN A 58 -14.92 7.00 -3.28
CA GLN A 58 -13.86 7.68 -4.03
C GLN A 58 -13.88 7.38 -5.54
N SER A 59 -14.61 6.37 -5.99
CA SER A 59 -14.49 5.83 -7.36
C SER A 59 -15.75 5.92 -8.20
N GLY A 60 -16.87 6.27 -7.59
CA GLY A 60 -18.20 6.14 -8.19
C GLY A 60 -18.69 4.70 -8.34
N ASN A 61 -17.87 3.67 -8.10
CA ASN A 61 -18.26 2.25 -8.22
C ASN A 61 -19.03 1.78 -6.99
N VAL A 62 -20.18 2.41 -6.75
CA VAL A 62 -21.04 2.19 -5.59
C VAL A 62 -21.89 0.95 -5.74
N GLN A 63 -22.34 0.39 -4.62
CA GLN A 63 -23.19 -0.80 -4.59
C GLN A 63 -24.52 -0.45 -3.93
N GLU A 64 -25.58 -0.37 -4.73
CA GLU A 64 -26.94 -0.10 -4.27
C GLU A 64 -27.58 -1.42 -3.79
N VAL A 65 -28.06 -1.44 -2.56
CA VAL A 65 -28.61 -2.63 -1.92
C VAL A 65 -30.03 -2.90 -2.44
N ARG A 66 -30.28 -4.15 -2.86
CA ARG A 66 -31.60 -4.65 -3.22
C ARG A 66 -32.21 -5.48 -2.11
N ASP A 67 -31.44 -6.47 -1.63
CA ASP A 67 -31.88 -7.38 -0.58
C ASP A 67 -30.72 -7.74 0.35
N ILE A 68 -31.05 -8.03 1.61
CA ILE A 68 -30.11 -8.52 2.62
C ILE A 68 -30.65 -9.84 3.16
N PHE A 69 -29.96 -10.93 2.86
CA PHE A 69 -30.24 -12.26 3.37
C PHE A 69 -29.30 -12.59 4.53
N VAL A 70 -29.80 -13.42 5.45
CA VAL A 70 -29.06 -13.88 6.62
C VAL A 70 -28.92 -15.39 6.53
N ASN A 71 -27.74 -15.94 6.83
CA ASN A 71 -27.56 -17.38 6.86
C ASN A 71 -28.32 -18.04 8.04
N CYS A 72 -28.42 -19.37 8.04
CA CYS A 72 -29.16 -20.12 9.07
C CYS A 72 -28.64 -19.94 10.50
N GLU A 73 -27.36 -19.57 10.68
CA GLU A 73 -26.75 -19.37 11.99
C GLU A 73 -26.81 -17.91 12.48
N GLU A 74 -27.28 -16.99 11.63
CA GLU A 74 -27.30 -15.54 11.85
C GLU A 74 -25.91 -14.90 12.01
N THR A 75 -24.88 -15.53 11.44
CA THR A 75 -23.46 -15.17 11.55
C THR A 75 -22.86 -14.56 10.29
N SER A 76 -23.60 -14.52 9.18
CA SER A 76 -23.14 -13.91 7.93
C SER A 76 -24.31 -13.37 7.10
N LEU A 77 -23.99 -12.43 6.21
CA LEU A 77 -24.93 -11.82 5.29
C LEU A 77 -24.62 -12.19 3.84
N LEU A 78 -25.67 -12.34 3.04
CA LEU A 78 -25.60 -12.26 1.58
C LEU A 78 -26.38 -11.02 1.17
N ILE A 79 -25.68 -10.05 0.57
CA ILE A 79 -26.28 -8.78 0.16
C ILE A 79 -26.33 -8.77 -1.36
N LYS A 80 -27.55 -8.70 -1.89
CA LYS A 80 -27.81 -8.50 -3.31
C LYS A 80 -27.68 -7.02 -3.63
N VAL A 81 -26.86 -6.70 -4.62
CA VAL A 81 -26.61 -5.32 -5.01
C VAL A 81 -26.75 -5.12 -6.50
N VAL A 82 -27.13 -3.91 -6.89
CA VAL A 82 -26.81 -3.38 -8.21
C VAL A 82 -25.46 -2.69 -8.10
N GLN A 83 -24.45 -3.25 -8.77
CA GLN A 83 -23.14 -2.62 -8.90
C GLN A 83 -23.26 -1.49 -9.92
N HIS A 84 -23.10 -0.26 -9.45
CA HIS A 84 -22.93 0.90 -10.31
C HIS A 84 -21.45 1.05 -10.65
N GLY A 85 -21.15 1.37 -11.90
CA GLY A 85 -19.79 1.30 -12.46
C GLY A 85 -19.34 -0.14 -12.74
N ASP A 86 -18.21 -0.27 -13.43
CA ASP A 86 -17.87 -1.54 -14.09
C ASP A 86 -17.06 -2.52 -13.21
N ALA A 87 -16.63 -2.10 -12.02
CA ALA A 87 -15.90 -2.97 -11.10
C ALA A 87 -16.21 -2.83 -9.61
N ALA A 88 -16.37 -3.97 -8.94
CA ALA A 88 -16.30 -4.04 -7.50
C ALA A 88 -14.84 -4.01 -7.00
N CYS A 89 -13.91 -4.59 -7.75
CA CYS A 89 -12.51 -4.68 -7.34
C CYS A 89 -11.73 -3.42 -7.71
N HIS A 90 -10.89 -2.93 -6.78
CA HIS A 90 -10.00 -1.79 -7.03
C HIS A 90 -8.93 -2.08 -8.09
N THR A 91 -8.69 -3.37 -8.40
CA THR A 91 -7.80 -3.78 -9.48
C THR A 91 -8.47 -3.74 -10.85
N GLY A 92 -9.70 -3.25 -10.98
CA GLY A 92 -10.38 -3.05 -12.27
C GLY A 92 -11.20 -4.23 -12.77
N TYR A 93 -11.32 -5.30 -11.98
CA TYR A 93 -12.16 -6.45 -12.31
C TYR A 93 -13.53 -6.35 -11.67
N ARG A 94 -14.55 -6.75 -12.44
CA ARG A 94 -15.94 -6.79 -11.98
C ARG A 94 -16.09 -7.42 -10.59
N SER A 95 -15.44 -8.57 -10.40
CA SER A 95 -15.38 -9.31 -9.15
C SER A 95 -13.95 -9.37 -8.60
N CYS A 96 -13.78 -9.39 -7.28
CA CYS A 96 -12.52 -9.73 -6.61
C CYS A 96 -12.08 -11.17 -6.88
N TYR A 97 -12.98 -12.04 -7.34
CA TYR A 97 -12.73 -13.46 -7.63
C TYR A 97 -12.28 -13.69 -9.08
N PHE A 98 -11.41 -12.82 -9.59
CA PHE A 98 -10.87 -12.89 -10.96
C PHE A 98 -9.72 -13.90 -11.13
N ARG A 99 -9.30 -14.58 -10.05
CA ARG A 99 -8.26 -15.62 -10.05
C ARG A 99 -8.84 -16.97 -9.66
N ARG A 100 -8.41 -18.03 -10.35
CA ARG A 100 -8.69 -19.43 -10.00
C ARG A 100 -7.42 -20.08 -9.46
N LEU A 101 -7.55 -20.75 -8.30
CA LEU A 101 -6.49 -21.55 -7.69
C LEU A 101 -6.30 -22.86 -8.48
N LEU A 102 -5.05 -23.18 -8.81
CA LEU A 102 -4.65 -24.37 -9.53
C LEU A 102 -4.19 -25.49 -8.56
N PRO A 103 -4.14 -26.76 -8.99
CA PRO A 103 -3.72 -27.88 -8.13
C PRO A 103 -2.28 -27.80 -7.61
N ASP A 104 -1.44 -26.96 -8.22
CA ASP A 104 -0.04 -26.72 -7.86
C ASP A 104 0.14 -25.46 -7.00
N ASP A 105 -0.93 -24.97 -6.38
CA ASP A 105 -1.00 -23.72 -5.62
C ASP A 105 -0.69 -22.44 -6.43
N GLY A 106 -0.61 -22.55 -7.76
CA GLY A 106 -0.57 -21.42 -8.68
C GLY A 106 -1.94 -20.76 -8.89
N TYR A 107 -1.96 -19.64 -9.60
CA TYR A 107 -3.20 -18.95 -9.98
C TYR A 107 -3.24 -18.64 -11.47
N GLU A 108 -4.42 -18.73 -12.06
CA GLU A 108 -4.71 -18.19 -13.39
C GLU A 108 -5.80 -17.12 -13.33
N PHE A 109 -5.78 -16.19 -14.27
CA PHE A 109 -6.79 -15.14 -14.40
C PHE A 109 -7.95 -15.66 -15.24
N VAL A 110 -9.17 -15.57 -14.70
CA VAL A 110 -10.39 -16.14 -15.32
C VAL A 110 -11.41 -15.07 -15.73
N ALA A 111 -11.08 -13.79 -15.53
CA ALA A 111 -11.92 -12.67 -15.92
C ALA A 111 -11.09 -11.63 -16.67
N GLU A 112 -11.76 -10.86 -17.52
CA GLU A 112 -11.16 -9.70 -18.18
C GLU A 112 -11.29 -8.47 -17.28
N ARG A 113 -10.30 -7.59 -17.37
CA ARG A 113 -10.29 -6.32 -16.64
C ARG A 113 -11.25 -5.35 -17.33
N VAL A 114 -12.22 -4.83 -16.59
CA VAL A 114 -13.34 -4.07 -17.17
C VAL A 114 -13.07 -2.56 -17.19
N PHE A 115 -12.28 -2.06 -16.24
CA PHE A 115 -11.72 -0.71 -16.35
C PHE A 115 -10.26 -0.68 -15.92
N ASP A 116 -9.54 0.31 -16.42
CA ASP A 116 -8.22 0.66 -15.91
C ASP A 116 -8.37 1.53 -14.65
N PRO A 117 -7.91 1.09 -13.47
CA PRO A 117 -8.03 1.86 -12.23
C PRO A 117 -7.45 3.26 -12.34
N ASP A 118 -6.46 3.46 -13.21
CA ASP A 118 -5.82 4.74 -13.46
C ASP A 118 -6.79 5.75 -14.12
N ILE A 119 -7.79 5.29 -14.88
CA ILE A 119 -8.81 6.14 -15.52
C ILE A 119 -9.93 6.49 -14.52
N VAL A 120 -10.47 5.49 -13.81
CA VAL A 120 -11.69 5.66 -12.97
C VAL A 120 -11.40 6.36 -11.64
N TYR A 121 -10.24 6.09 -11.03
CA TYR A 121 -9.80 6.79 -9.82
C TYR A 121 -8.95 8.03 -10.16
N GLY A 122 -8.53 8.20 -11.42
CA GLY A 122 -7.84 9.39 -11.91
C GLY A 122 -8.78 10.54 -12.32
N SER A 123 -10.03 10.26 -12.68
CA SER A 123 -10.95 11.21 -13.31
C SER A 123 -11.75 12.15 -12.39
N MET A 124 -11.49 12.20 -11.08
CA MET A 124 -12.02 13.28 -10.21
C MET A 124 -11.18 14.58 -10.29
N ARG A 125 -10.52 14.85 -11.42
CA ARG A 125 -9.53 15.94 -11.57
C ARG A 125 -9.78 16.91 -12.72
N ALA A 126 -10.93 16.86 -13.41
CA ALA A 126 -11.15 17.69 -14.58
C ALA A 126 -12.52 18.37 -14.54
N GLU A 127 -12.68 19.38 -13.68
CA GLU A 127 -13.66 20.46 -13.88
C GLU A 127 -13.34 21.67 -12.99
N SER A 128 -12.21 22.32 -13.26
CA SER A 128 -12.08 23.77 -13.03
C SER A 128 -11.14 24.35 -14.07
N GLN A 129 -11.74 24.98 -15.06
CA GLN A 129 -11.06 25.82 -16.04
C GLN A 129 -10.48 27.02 -15.31
N ASP A 130 -9.15 27.21 -15.37
CA ASP A 130 -8.59 28.56 -15.48
C ASP A 130 -7.23 28.52 -16.18
N GLU A 131 -7.00 29.55 -16.99
CA GLU A 131 -5.89 29.68 -17.92
C GLU A 131 -4.58 30.04 -17.21
N GLY A 132 -3.49 29.36 -17.57
CA GLY A 132 -2.13 29.89 -17.46
C GLY A 132 -1.23 29.30 -16.35
N ALA A 133 -0.65 28.12 -16.61
CA ALA A 133 0.67 27.72 -16.09
C ALA A 133 1.21 26.52 -16.89
N LEU A 134 2.54 26.42 -16.99
CA LEU A 134 3.31 25.52 -17.87
C LEU A 134 2.96 24.01 -17.75
N PRO A 135 3.18 23.22 -18.82
CA PRO A 135 2.90 21.80 -18.84
C PRO A 135 3.98 21.05 -18.05
N ILE A 136 3.62 20.46 -16.91
CA ILE A 136 4.44 19.40 -16.30
C ILE A 136 3.61 18.12 -16.39
N ALA A 137 3.80 17.43 -17.50
CA ALA A 137 3.45 16.03 -17.63
C ALA A 137 4.33 15.24 -16.65
N ILE A 138 3.80 14.93 -15.47
CA ILE A 138 4.38 13.93 -14.59
C ILE A 138 3.82 12.61 -15.07
N ASP A 139 4.67 11.84 -15.74
CA ASP A 139 4.36 10.53 -16.29
C ASP A 139 3.76 9.65 -15.17
N TYR A 140 2.48 9.31 -15.30
CA TYR A 140 1.87 8.31 -14.43
C TYR A 140 2.46 6.94 -14.81
N LEU A 141 3.09 6.27 -13.84
CA LEU A 141 3.61 4.91 -14.04
C LEU A 141 2.49 3.99 -14.54
N SER A 142 2.79 3.26 -15.59
CA SER A 142 1.89 2.25 -16.14
C SER A 142 1.55 1.19 -15.08
N THR A 143 0.39 0.53 -15.22
CA THR A 143 0.04 -0.62 -14.37
C THR A 143 1.19 -1.65 -14.30
N ASN A 144 1.91 -1.88 -15.41
CA ASN A 144 3.05 -2.80 -15.44
C ASN A 144 4.21 -2.35 -14.55
N GLU A 145 4.50 -1.05 -14.49
CA GLU A 145 5.54 -0.50 -13.63
C GLU A 145 5.13 -0.54 -12.16
N GLN A 146 3.85 -0.29 -11.84
CA GLN A 146 3.32 -0.44 -10.48
C GLN A 146 3.42 -1.90 -10.00
N GLN A 147 3.05 -2.87 -10.85
CA GLN A 147 3.19 -4.29 -10.56
C GLN A 147 4.66 -4.72 -10.43
N LYS A 148 5.52 -4.17 -11.28
CA LYS A 148 6.97 -4.42 -11.21
C LYS A 148 7.54 -3.91 -9.89
N LEU A 149 7.18 -2.69 -9.46
CA LEU A 149 7.59 -2.14 -8.15
C LEU A 149 7.16 -3.04 -6.99
N GLU A 150 5.90 -3.48 -6.98
CA GLU A 150 5.38 -4.42 -5.98
C GLU A 150 6.19 -5.73 -5.96
N SER A 151 6.39 -6.35 -7.12
CA SER A 151 7.15 -7.59 -7.27
C SER A 151 8.60 -7.46 -6.81
N GLU A 152 9.27 -6.36 -7.16
CA GLU A 152 10.67 -6.10 -6.83
C GLU A 152 10.84 -5.83 -5.33
N LEU A 153 9.95 -5.06 -4.72
CA LEU A 153 9.94 -4.85 -3.27
C LEU A 153 9.61 -6.14 -2.50
N HIS A 154 8.74 -7.01 -3.03
CA HIS A 154 8.50 -8.34 -2.46
C HIS A 154 9.78 -9.18 -2.47
N GLN A 155 10.49 -9.20 -3.60
CA GLN A 155 11.75 -9.93 -3.73
C GLN A 155 12.80 -9.39 -2.75
N LEU A 156 12.93 -8.06 -2.68
CA LEU A 156 13.86 -7.40 -1.77
C LEU A 156 13.52 -7.70 -0.30
N TYR A 157 12.24 -7.60 0.09
CA TYR A 157 11.82 -7.89 1.45
C TYR A 157 12.03 -9.36 1.84
N GLY A 158 11.84 -10.28 0.89
CA GLY A 158 12.14 -11.70 1.09
C GLY A 158 13.60 -11.95 1.47
N VAL A 159 14.55 -11.15 0.96
CA VAL A 159 15.97 -11.23 1.37
C VAL A 159 16.14 -10.83 2.83
N TYR A 160 15.51 -9.74 3.27
CA TYR A 160 15.61 -9.30 4.67
C TYR A 160 14.94 -10.28 5.64
N GLN A 161 13.81 -10.88 5.24
CA GLN A 161 13.18 -11.97 5.99
C GLN A 161 14.12 -13.19 6.09
N TYR A 162 14.74 -13.59 4.99
CA TYR A 162 15.72 -14.68 4.98
C TYR A 162 16.91 -14.40 5.92
N LEU A 163 17.51 -13.20 5.85
CA LEU A 163 18.65 -12.81 6.70
C LEU A 163 18.30 -12.67 8.19
N ARG A 164 17.03 -12.41 8.51
CA ARG A 164 16.52 -12.42 9.88
C ARG A 164 16.32 -13.85 10.39
N ASP A 165 15.72 -14.70 9.56
CA ASP A 165 15.32 -16.06 9.94
C ASP A 165 16.50 -17.04 9.92
N ASN A 166 17.58 -16.69 9.23
CA ASN A 166 18.83 -17.44 9.18
C ASN A 166 19.95 -16.56 9.72
N ASP A 167 20.48 -16.91 10.89
CA ASP A 167 21.59 -16.18 11.49
C ASP A 167 22.86 -16.36 10.63
N MET A 168 23.23 -15.28 9.96
CA MET A 168 24.42 -15.14 9.13
C MET A 168 25.29 -13.99 9.64
N SER A 169 25.26 -13.71 10.95
CA SER A 169 25.89 -12.52 11.55
C SER A 169 27.41 -12.46 11.34
N GLU A 170 28.07 -13.60 11.12
CA GLU A 170 29.52 -13.67 10.82
C GLU A 170 29.85 -13.18 9.39
N GLU A 171 28.90 -13.26 8.46
CA GLU A 171 29.09 -13.00 7.03
C GLU A 171 28.29 -11.80 6.51
N SER A 172 27.24 -11.39 7.24
CA SER A 172 26.31 -10.34 6.84
C SER A 172 26.04 -9.36 7.97
N ASN A 173 26.47 -8.11 7.76
CA ASN A 173 26.16 -7.01 8.67
C ASN A 173 24.65 -6.80 8.85
N THR A 174 23.86 -7.00 7.80
CA THR A 174 22.41 -6.88 7.85
C THR A 174 21.80 -7.98 8.72
N SER A 175 22.27 -9.23 8.59
CA SER A 175 21.83 -10.32 9.48
C SER A 175 22.20 -10.02 10.93
N ARG A 176 23.43 -9.54 11.19
CA ARG A 176 23.86 -9.11 12.53
C ARG A 176 22.94 -8.06 13.13
N LEU A 177 22.59 -7.00 12.38
CA LEU A 177 21.66 -5.96 12.83
C LEU A 177 20.27 -6.52 13.17
N LEU A 178 19.77 -7.46 12.35
CA LEU A 178 18.48 -8.12 12.57
C LEU A 178 18.49 -9.06 13.80
N GLN A 179 19.64 -9.65 14.15
CA GLN A 179 19.80 -10.44 15.38
C GLN A 179 19.95 -9.56 16.63
N GLU A 180 20.68 -8.45 16.53
CA GLU A 180 20.88 -7.52 17.66
C GLU A 180 19.58 -6.81 18.07
N ARG A 181 18.65 -6.60 17.13
CA ARG A 181 17.34 -5.97 17.35
C ARG A 181 17.42 -4.64 18.11
N SER A 182 18.50 -3.89 17.91
CA SER A 182 18.71 -2.59 18.53
C SER A 182 17.85 -1.54 17.84
N TYR A 183 16.57 -1.52 18.19
CA TYR A 183 15.59 -0.75 17.45
C TYR A 183 15.84 0.77 17.56
N GLY A 184 16.27 1.27 18.72
CA GLY A 184 16.68 2.68 18.86
C GLY A 184 17.84 3.06 17.93
N TYR A 185 18.76 2.14 17.67
CA TYR A 185 19.83 2.35 16.69
C TYR A 185 19.30 2.35 15.25
N LEU A 186 18.38 1.42 14.91
CA LEU A 186 17.76 1.37 13.58
C LEU A 186 16.99 2.66 13.26
N VAL A 187 16.21 3.18 14.22
CA VAL A 187 15.47 4.44 14.05
C VAL A 187 16.42 5.63 13.95
N ALA A 188 17.50 5.67 14.74
CA ALA A 188 18.50 6.72 14.64
C ALA A 188 19.17 6.75 13.26
N ARG A 189 19.54 5.58 12.72
CA ARG A 189 20.09 5.48 11.36
C ARG A 189 19.08 5.90 10.30
N LEU A 190 17.82 5.47 10.42
CA LEU A 190 16.76 5.94 9.52
C LEU A 190 16.61 7.48 9.57
N ALA A 191 16.73 8.10 10.75
CA ALA A 191 16.66 9.55 10.88
C ALA A 191 17.80 10.24 10.13
N ASP A 192 19.03 9.70 10.20
CA ASP A 192 20.17 10.20 9.44
C ASP A 192 19.88 10.17 7.93
N GLU A 193 19.47 9.02 7.38
CA GLU A 193 19.24 8.90 5.93
C GLU A 193 18.02 9.72 5.46
N LEU A 194 16.99 9.91 6.31
CA LEU A 194 15.86 10.79 5.99
C LEU A 194 16.27 12.27 5.96
N GLU A 195 17.30 12.67 6.71
CA GLU A 195 17.90 14.00 6.62
C GLU A 195 18.75 14.15 5.36
N GLU A 196 19.54 13.13 5.01
CA GLU A 196 20.33 13.10 3.78
C GLU A 196 19.43 13.18 2.53
N LEU A 197 18.38 12.35 2.46
CA LEU A 197 17.38 12.38 1.39
C LEU A 197 16.69 13.75 1.27
N ALA A 198 16.36 14.40 2.40
CA ALA A 198 15.79 15.74 2.40
C ALA A 198 16.80 16.79 1.91
N GLY A 199 18.06 16.66 2.31
CA GLY A 199 19.16 17.51 1.84
C GLY A 199 19.36 17.45 0.32
N VAL A 200 19.15 16.28 -0.30
CA VAL A 200 19.21 16.14 -1.76
C VAL A 200 18.10 16.95 -2.44
N GLN A 201 16.92 17.01 -1.83
CA GLN A 201 15.75 17.71 -2.38
C GLN A 201 15.88 19.22 -2.28
N SER A 202 16.41 19.72 -1.16
CA SER A 202 16.70 21.15 -0.93
C SER A 202 17.95 21.62 -1.68
N GLY A 203 18.80 20.69 -2.14
CA GLY A 203 20.08 20.98 -2.78
C GLY A 203 21.23 21.27 -1.80
N GLU A 204 21.01 21.04 -0.51
CA GLU A 204 22.02 21.17 0.55
C GLU A 204 22.96 19.95 0.62
N HIS A 205 22.55 18.82 0.04
CA HIS A 205 23.29 17.57 0.01
C HIS A 205 23.44 17.10 -1.44
N VAL A 206 24.66 17.15 -1.98
CA VAL A 206 24.96 16.71 -3.35
C VAL A 206 26.31 15.99 -3.35
N HIS A 207 26.35 14.77 -3.85
CA HIS A 207 27.55 13.96 -4.00
C HIS A 207 27.99 13.85 -5.47
N ALA A 208 27.07 13.44 -6.36
CA ALA A 208 27.34 13.36 -7.78
C ALA A 208 26.40 14.30 -8.56
N ASP A 209 25.12 13.96 -8.58
CA ASP A 209 24.06 14.78 -9.11
C ASP A 209 22.72 14.40 -8.46
N ARG A 210 21.75 15.31 -8.57
CA ARG A 210 20.45 15.19 -7.88
C ARG A 210 19.72 13.88 -8.19
N VAL A 211 19.85 13.32 -9.39
CA VAL A 211 19.18 12.07 -9.77
C VAL A 211 19.84 10.89 -9.07
N ASP A 212 21.16 10.73 -9.22
CA ASP A 212 21.90 9.63 -8.63
C ASP A 212 21.84 9.67 -7.09
N ASP A 213 21.94 10.87 -6.51
CA ASP A 213 21.85 11.06 -5.06
C ASP A 213 20.43 10.72 -4.55
N THR A 214 19.36 11.07 -5.29
CA THR A 214 17.98 10.69 -4.90
C THR A 214 17.80 9.17 -4.92
N ILE A 215 18.40 8.47 -5.90
CA ILE A 215 18.34 7.01 -5.99
C ILE A 215 19.05 6.38 -4.79
N LEU A 216 20.26 6.86 -4.48
CA LEU A 216 21.10 6.34 -3.41
C LEU A 216 20.45 6.56 -2.03
N GLU A 217 20.11 7.80 -1.70
CA GLU A 217 19.52 8.14 -0.39
C GLU A 217 18.13 7.52 -0.23
N GLY A 218 17.34 7.45 -1.32
CA GLY A 218 16.06 6.74 -1.33
C GLY A 218 16.20 5.24 -1.03
N SER A 219 17.26 4.61 -1.54
CA SER A 219 17.60 3.20 -1.27
C SER A 219 18.01 3.01 0.20
N GLN A 220 18.81 3.91 0.77
CA GLN A 220 19.22 3.83 2.18
C GLN A 220 18.04 4.00 3.14
N VAL A 221 17.13 4.95 2.89
CA VAL A 221 15.88 5.08 3.64
C VAL A 221 15.06 3.79 3.53
N GLY A 222 14.91 3.25 2.33
CA GLY A 222 14.21 1.98 2.08
C GLY A 222 14.81 0.81 2.86
N TYR A 223 16.14 0.70 2.89
CA TYR A 223 16.87 -0.31 3.65
C TYR A 223 16.50 -0.29 5.13
N TRP A 224 16.59 0.86 5.82
CA TRP A 224 16.31 0.93 7.25
C TRP A 224 14.83 0.69 7.59
N LEU A 225 13.91 1.18 6.76
CA LEU A 225 12.48 0.89 6.90
C LEU A 225 12.20 -0.62 6.80
N MET A 226 12.82 -1.30 5.83
CA MET A 226 12.68 -2.75 5.68
C MET A 226 13.30 -3.53 6.86
N LEU A 227 14.42 -3.05 7.41
CA LEU A 227 15.04 -3.65 8.61
C LEU A 227 14.13 -3.53 9.83
N LEU A 228 13.49 -2.37 10.04
CA LEU A 228 12.51 -2.18 11.11
C LEU A 228 11.33 -3.15 10.94
N ALA A 229 10.75 -3.20 9.73
CA ALA A 229 9.65 -4.11 9.43
C ALA A 229 10.03 -5.59 9.65
N ALA A 230 11.23 -6.00 9.23
CA ALA A 230 11.72 -7.36 9.41
C ALA A 230 11.96 -7.67 10.89
N THR A 231 12.55 -6.74 11.66
CA THR A 231 12.85 -6.89 13.10
C THR A 231 11.59 -7.20 13.91
N ASP A 232 10.47 -6.53 13.59
CA ASP A 232 9.17 -6.76 14.23
C ASP A 232 8.33 -7.87 13.59
N ASN A 233 8.91 -8.62 12.67
CA ASN A 233 8.26 -9.75 12.02
C ASN A 233 6.94 -9.38 11.30
N LEU A 234 6.90 -8.19 10.69
CA LEU A 234 5.76 -7.80 9.87
C LEU A 234 5.71 -8.63 8.59
N ARG A 235 4.50 -8.83 8.06
CA ARG A 235 4.32 -9.38 6.72
C ARG A 235 4.30 -8.22 5.74
N TYR A 236 4.70 -8.48 4.50
CA TYR A 236 4.67 -7.47 3.44
C TYR A 236 3.30 -6.79 3.32
N ASP A 237 2.22 -7.58 3.36
CA ASP A 237 0.83 -7.10 3.28
C ASP A 237 0.40 -6.22 4.46
N ASP A 238 1.15 -6.21 5.57
CA ASP A 238 0.81 -5.40 6.72
C ASP A 238 1.22 -3.93 6.52
N PHE A 239 2.22 -3.64 5.68
CA PHE A 239 2.76 -2.28 5.46
C PHE A 239 2.93 -1.88 3.97
N MET A 240 2.72 -2.80 3.02
CA MET A 240 2.58 -2.54 1.59
C MET A 240 3.47 -1.40 1.03
N PRO A 241 4.81 -1.53 1.08
CA PRO A 241 5.73 -0.43 0.82
C PRO A 241 5.58 0.16 -0.59
N HIS A 242 5.24 -0.66 -1.59
CA HIS A 242 4.94 -0.21 -2.95
C HIS A 242 3.80 0.81 -2.98
N ALA A 243 2.74 0.58 -2.22
CA ALA A 243 1.57 1.45 -2.19
C ALA A 243 1.92 2.80 -1.56
N SER A 244 2.73 2.80 -0.49
CA SER A 244 3.22 4.01 0.15
C SER A 244 4.14 4.83 -0.76
N ILE A 245 5.10 4.20 -1.44
CA ILE A 245 5.95 4.86 -2.44
C ILE A 245 5.09 5.47 -3.55
N LEU A 246 4.15 4.71 -4.11
CA LEU A 246 3.25 5.24 -5.15
C LEU A 246 2.36 6.38 -4.65
N SER A 247 1.91 6.33 -3.40
CA SER A 247 1.15 7.41 -2.77
C SER A 247 1.98 8.69 -2.70
N GLY A 248 3.21 8.59 -2.19
CA GLY A 248 4.13 9.72 -2.11
C GLY A 248 4.55 10.27 -3.47
N TYR A 249 4.73 9.39 -4.46
CA TYR A 249 5.04 9.77 -5.84
C TYR A 249 3.90 10.57 -6.51
N ARG A 250 2.64 10.25 -6.16
CA ARG A 250 1.44 10.92 -6.69
C ARG A 250 1.09 12.19 -5.91
N GLU A 251 1.31 12.20 -4.61
CA GLU A 251 0.99 13.34 -3.75
C GLU A 251 2.05 14.43 -3.86
N HIS A 252 1.72 15.48 -4.60
CA HIS A 252 2.55 16.67 -4.71
C HIS A 252 2.27 17.60 -3.53
N TYR A 253 3.06 17.46 -2.46
CA TYR A 253 3.00 18.37 -1.33
C TYR A 253 4.33 19.10 -1.08
N GLY A 254 4.18 20.36 -0.65
CA GLY A 254 5.30 21.24 -0.37
C GLY A 254 6.15 20.79 0.81
N GLU A 255 7.33 21.39 0.89
CA GLU A 255 8.39 21.11 1.88
C GLU A 255 7.88 21.08 3.32
N SER A 256 6.99 21.99 3.72
CA SER A 256 6.45 22.02 5.09
C SER A 256 5.72 20.74 5.49
N LYS A 257 4.94 20.14 4.59
CA LYS A 257 4.26 18.85 4.86
C LYS A 257 5.26 17.69 4.84
N ALA A 258 6.35 17.78 4.07
CA ALA A 258 7.42 16.78 4.09
C ALA A 258 8.18 16.78 5.42
N ILE A 259 8.47 17.95 5.97
CA ILE A 259 9.10 18.09 7.29
C ILE A 259 8.21 17.48 8.38
N GLU A 260 6.92 17.81 8.38
CA GLU A 260 5.94 17.25 9.31
C GLU A 260 5.87 15.71 9.20
N GLN A 261 5.74 15.21 7.97
CA GLN A 261 5.67 13.78 7.71
C GLN A 261 6.93 13.01 8.15
N ARG A 262 8.12 13.61 7.97
CA ARG A 262 9.38 13.04 8.47
C ARG A 262 9.41 12.98 9.99
N GLN A 263 8.99 14.05 10.66
CA GLN A 263 8.91 14.08 12.12
C GLN A 263 7.91 13.04 12.66
N ASP A 264 6.74 12.95 12.04
CA ASP A 264 5.70 11.98 12.40
C ASP A 264 6.15 10.54 12.16
N CYS A 265 6.83 10.28 11.04
CA CYS A 265 7.46 8.99 10.76
C CYS A 265 8.36 8.56 11.93
N LEU A 266 9.32 9.40 12.32
CA LEU A 266 10.26 9.08 13.40
C LEU A 266 9.57 8.97 14.76
N ASN A 267 8.59 9.82 15.05
CA ASN A 267 7.80 9.76 16.28
C ASN A 267 7.05 8.42 16.39
N LEU A 268 6.34 8.03 15.34
CA LEU A 268 5.54 6.80 15.30
C LEU A 268 6.40 5.54 15.41
N LEU A 269 7.55 5.53 14.73
CA LEU A 269 8.50 4.42 14.79
C LEU A 269 9.10 4.29 16.21
N SER A 270 9.37 5.40 16.90
CA SER A 270 9.97 5.39 18.25
C SER A 270 9.05 4.87 19.36
N VAL A 271 7.75 4.64 19.10
CA VAL A 271 6.77 4.17 20.10
C VAL A 271 6.82 2.65 20.30
N HIS A 272 7.37 1.89 19.35
CA HIS A 272 7.46 0.42 19.38
C HIS A 272 6.12 -0.29 19.61
N GLN A 273 5.05 0.17 18.94
CA GLN A 273 3.76 -0.52 18.90
C GLN A 273 3.47 -0.98 17.46
N PRO A 274 2.92 -2.18 17.23
CA PRO A 274 2.73 -2.71 15.87
C PRO A 274 1.91 -1.79 14.96
N THR A 275 0.85 -1.16 15.49
CA THR A 275 0.00 -0.24 14.73
C THR A 275 0.70 1.06 14.38
N THR A 276 1.48 1.64 15.30
CA THR A 276 2.24 2.87 15.04
C THR A 276 3.43 2.62 14.14
N LEU A 277 4.07 1.46 14.25
CA LEU A 277 5.14 1.02 13.37
C LEU A 277 4.69 1.02 11.91
N VAL A 278 3.58 0.35 11.59
CA VAL A 278 3.03 0.32 10.22
C VAL A 278 2.74 1.73 9.70
N GLN A 279 2.16 2.60 10.52
CA GLN A 279 1.91 3.99 10.14
C GLN A 279 3.21 4.75 9.85
N GLY A 280 4.23 4.61 10.71
CA GLY A 280 5.54 5.21 10.50
C GLY A 280 6.21 4.71 9.22
N LEU A 281 6.16 3.40 8.96
CA LEU A 281 6.67 2.80 7.72
C LEU A 281 5.99 3.40 6.48
N HIS A 282 4.66 3.54 6.50
CA HIS A 282 3.94 4.17 5.39
C HIS A 282 4.41 5.60 5.11
N LEU A 283 4.63 6.40 6.15
CA LEU A 283 5.11 7.78 6.00
C LEU A 283 6.53 7.82 5.42
N GLY A 284 7.42 6.94 5.89
CA GLY A 284 8.79 6.83 5.41
C GLY A 284 8.87 6.42 3.94
N PHE A 285 8.15 5.37 3.55
CA PHE A 285 8.12 4.92 2.15
C PHE A 285 7.49 5.98 1.22
N ALA A 286 6.49 6.72 1.69
CA ALA A 286 5.93 7.83 0.91
C ALA A 286 6.95 8.97 0.70
N LEU A 287 7.88 9.23 1.64
CA LEU A 287 8.93 10.23 1.43
C LEU A 287 9.90 9.83 0.30
N ILE A 288 10.20 8.54 0.13
CA ILE A 288 10.98 8.03 -1.02
C ILE A 288 10.25 8.32 -2.33
N GLY A 289 8.94 8.02 -2.38
CA GLY A 289 8.09 8.30 -3.53
C GLY A 289 8.09 9.78 -3.91
N ARG A 290 7.91 10.66 -2.92
CA ARG A 290 7.97 12.12 -3.13
C ARG A 290 9.33 12.55 -3.68
N ALA A 291 10.43 12.04 -3.10
CA ALA A 291 11.78 12.36 -3.56
C ALA A 291 11.97 12.03 -5.05
N CYS A 292 11.52 10.85 -5.46
CA CYS A 292 11.58 10.42 -6.85
C CYS A 292 10.77 11.35 -7.77
N ALA A 293 9.59 11.81 -7.33
CA ALA A 293 8.79 12.75 -8.09
C ALA A 293 9.48 14.12 -8.24
N GLU A 294 10.09 14.64 -7.17
CA GLU A 294 10.82 15.93 -7.20
C GLU A 294 12.10 15.89 -8.06
N ALA A 295 12.74 14.73 -8.13
CA ALA A 295 13.90 14.49 -8.99
C ALA A 295 13.51 14.14 -10.45
N GLY A 296 12.22 13.91 -10.73
CA GLY A 296 11.74 13.55 -12.06
C GLY A 296 12.18 12.15 -12.51
N ILE A 297 12.32 11.21 -11.57
CA ILE A 297 12.76 9.83 -11.82
C ILE A 297 11.65 8.83 -11.54
N SER A 298 11.80 7.60 -12.03
CA SER A 298 10.87 6.52 -11.69
C SER A 298 11.04 6.12 -10.21
N PRO A 299 9.96 5.86 -9.47
CA PRO A 299 10.07 5.36 -8.09
C PRO A 299 10.50 3.88 -8.03
N LEU A 300 10.68 3.21 -9.17
CA LEU A 300 11.38 1.93 -9.23
C LEU A 300 12.89 2.10 -9.00
N ALA A 301 13.47 3.25 -9.34
CA ALA A 301 14.91 3.40 -9.42
C ALA A 301 15.67 3.08 -8.11
N PRO A 302 15.21 3.52 -6.90
CA PRO A 302 15.85 3.09 -5.66
C PRO A 302 15.78 1.57 -5.41
N THR A 303 14.65 0.94 -5.78
CA THR A 303 14.45 -0.50 -5.59
C THR A 303 15.30 -1.32 -6.57
N GLU A 304 15.37 -0.87 -7.83
CA GLU A 304 16.22 -1.50 -8.86
C GLU A 304 17.70 -1.41 -8.48
N TYR A 305 18.12 -0.27 -7.91
CA TYR A 305 19.45 -0.07 -7.37
C TYR A 305 19.76 -1.10 -6.28
N ASP A 306 18.88 -1.24 -5.28
CA ASP A 306 19.03 -2.21 -4.19
C ASP A 306 19.10 -3.65 -4.69
N LEU A 307 18.17 -4.06 -5.56
CA LEU A 307 18.19 -5.40 -6.15
C LEU A 307 19.47 -5.65 -6.96
N GLY A 308 19.98 -4.63 -7.66
CA GLY A 308 21.28 -4.69 -8.32
C GLY A 308 22.43 -4.98 -7.33
N GLN A 309 22.43 -4.34 -6.15
CA GLN A 309 23.41 -4.62 -5.09
C GLN A 309 23.25 -6.05 -4.55
N MET A 310 22.01 -6.52 -4.33
CA MET A 310 21.73 -7.86 -3.81
C MET A 310 22.13 -8.96 -4.80
N ARG A 311 21.90 -8.77 -6.11
CA ARG A 311 22.36 -9.68 -7.17
C ARG A 311 23.87 -9.79 -7.21
N ARG A 312 24.60 -8.67 -7.09
CA ARG A 312 26.08 -8.68 -7.00
C ARG A 312 26.60 -9.48 -5.80
N LYS A 313 25.85 -9.50 -4.70
CA LYS A 313 26.15 -10.30 -3.51
C LYS A 313 25.65 -11.75 -3.58
N GLY A 314 24.98 -12.14 -4.68
CA GLY A 314 24.43 -13.49 -4.86
C GLY A 314 23.20 -13.80 -3.99
N LEU A 315 22.60 -12.78 -3.37
CA LEU A 315 21.41 -12.94 -2.50
C LEU A 315 20.11 -13.03 -3.30
N VAL A 316 20.13 -12.54 -4.54
CA VAL A 316 19.02 -12.57 -5.50
C VAL A 316 19.56 -13.15 -6.81
N ARG A 317 18.80 -14.06 -7.41
CA ARG A 317 19.09 -14.61 -8.75
C ARG A 317 18.65 -13.68 -9.86
#